data_AF-A0A6M2DCI6-F1
#
_entry.id   AF-A0A6M2DCI6-F1
#
_cell.length_a   1.000
_cell.length_b   1.000
_cell.length_c   1.000
_cell.angle_alpha   90.00
_cell.angle_beta   90.00
_cell.angle_gamma   90.00
#
_symmetry.space_group_name_H-M   'P 1'
#
loop_
_entity.id
_entity.type
_entity.pdbx_description
1 polymer ?
#
loop_
_entity_poly.entity_id
_entity_poly.type
_entity_poly.pdbx_seq_one_letter_code
_entity_poly.pdbx_strand_id
1 'polypeptide(L)'
;MQTLLLILHLLLAAAAKVEDSEKKRNVSDAICVFNVGNVSGHVMFHQSTGGNVTVQGNLTNLPKGKHGFHVHQYGDLSNGCASTGPHFNPYGMNHGGPTAYDRSENAKLRTLRNRKENLWQWK
;
A
#
# COMPACT_ATOMS: atom_id res chain seq x y z
N MET A 1 -7.76 10.76 -62.08
CA MET A 1 -7.53 11.65 -60.91
C MET A 1 -7.92 11.02 -59.56
N GLN A 2 -8.83 10.05 -59.52
CA GLN A 2 -9.28 9.42 -58.26
C GLN A 2 -8.27 8.45 -57.61
N THR A 3 -7.36 7.88 -58.42
CA THR A 3 -6.34 6.94 -57.95
C THR A 3 -5.23 7.61 -57.12
N LEU A 4 -4.94 8.90 -57.35
CA LEU A 4 -3.90 9.64 -56.62
C LEU A 4 -4.35 10.02 -55.20
N LEU A 5 -5.65 10.28 -54.99
CA LEU A 5 -6.20 10.56 -53.66
C LEU A 5 -6.17 9.33 -52.74
N LEU A 6 -6.42 8.13 -53.27
CA LEU A 6 -6.44 6.90 -52.47
C LEU A 6 -5.05 6.54 -51.93
N ILE A 7 -3.98 6.83 -52.67
CA ILE A 7 -2.60 6.54 -52.26
C ILE A 7 -2.16 7.50 -51.13
N LEU A 8 -2.61 8.76 -51.15
CA LEU A 8 -2.33 9.73 -50.10
C LEU A 8 -3.00 9.38 -48.77
N HIS A 9 -4.22 8.83 -48.79
CA HIS A 9 -4.89 8.35 -47.59
C HIS A 9 -4.23 7.08 -47.01
N LEU A 10 -3.70 6.21 -47.87
CA LEU A 10 -3.00 4.99 -47.47
C LEU A 10 -1.64 5.31 -46.82
N LEU A 11 -0.92 6.32 -47.36
CA LEU A 11 0.35 6.79 -46.80
C LEU A 11 0.19 7.50 -45.45
N LEU A 12 -0.91 8.23 -45.24
CA LEU A 12 -1.18 8.91 -43.97
C LEU A 12 -1.55 7.91 -42.84
N ALA A 13 -2.21 6.81 -43.19
CA ALA A 13 -2.55 5.76 -42.22
C ALA A 13 -1.33 4.96 -41.73
N ALA A 14 -0.29 4.83 -42.56
CA ALA A 14 0.93 4.10 -42.20
C ALA A 14 1.84 4.87 -41.22
N ALA A 15 1.68 6.19 -41.10
CA ALA A 15 2.57 7.05 -40.30
C ALA A 15 2.18 7.20 -38.82
N ALA A 16 1.05 6.66 -38.37
CA ALA A 16 0.42 7.07 -37.10
C ALA A 16 0.20 5.96 -36.05
N LYS A 17 0.98 4.87 -36.04
CA LYS A 17 0.92 3.88 -34.94
C LYS A 17 2.28 3.63 -34.31
N VAL A 18 2.66 4.57 -33.44
CA VAL A 18 3.55 4.28 -32.32
C VAL A 18 2.63 4.10 -31.11
N GLU A 19 2.18 2.87 -30.87
CA GLU A 19 1.59 2.51 -29.58
C GLU A 19 2.75 2.32 -28.61
N ASP A 20 3.01 3.34 -27.79
CA ASP A 20 3.87 3.18 -26.63
C ASP A 20 3.17 2.21 -25.68
N SER A 21 3.62 0.95 -25.70
CA SER A 21 3.15 -0.06 -24.77
C SER A 21 3.64 0.31 -23.37
N GLU A 22 2.84 1.09 -22.64
CA GLU A 22 3.04 1.29 -21.21
C GLU A 22 3.00 -0.08 -20.52
N LYS A 23 4.19 -0.64 -20.29
CA LYS A 23 4.36 -1.87 -19.50
C LYS A 23 3.91 -1.53 -18.08
N LYS A 24 2.63 -1.77 -17.76
CA LYS A 24 2.08 -1.68 -16.41
C LYS A 24 3.01 -2.46 -15.48
N ARG A 25 3.82 -1.73 -14.72
CA ARG A 25 4.65 -2.35 -13.70
C ARG A 25 3.68 -2.82 -12.63
N ASN A 26 3.58 -4.14 -12.45
CA ASN A 26 2.88 -4.69 -11.31
C ASN A 26 3.73 -4.35 -10.07
N VAL A 27 3.41 -3.23 -9.43
CA VAL A 27 4.04 -2.83 -8.17
C VAL A 27 3.46 -3.73 -7.09
N SER A 28 4.25 -4.70 -6.65
CA SER A 28 3.90 -5.63 -5.56
C SER A 28 4.31 -5.11 -4.18
N ASP A 29 5.16 -4.09 -4.13
CA ASP A 29 5.86 -3.68 -2.92
C ASP A 29 5.53 -2.24 -2.52
N ALA A 30 5.32 -2.03 -1.23
CA ALA A 30 5.12 -0.71 -0.64
C ALA A 30 5.90 -0.59 0.68
N ILE A 31 6.29 0.64 1.05
CA ILE A 31 7.00 0.92 2.30
C ILE A 31 6.37 2.13 3.00
N CYS A 32 6.25 2.04 4.32
CA CYS A 32 5.88 3.11 5.23
C CYS A 32 7.07 3.38 6.17
N VAL A 33 7.49 4.63 6.27
CA VAL A 33 8.64 5.05 7.10
C VAL A 33 8.13 5.84 8.30
N PHE A 34 8.60 5.47 9.48
CA PHE A 34 8.31 6.14 10.74
C PHE A 34 9.49 7.00 11.14
N ASN A 35 9.24 8.27 11.43
CA ASN A 35 10.19 9.19 12.05
C ASN A 35 9.40 10.21 12.90
N VAL A 36 8.95 9.77 14.09
CA VAL A 36 8.05 10.53 14.94
C VAL A 36 8.54 10.49 16.39
N GLY A 37 8.90 11.66 16.94
CA GLY A 37 9.52 11.74 18.26
C GLY A 37 10.82 10.94 18.31
N ASN A 38 10.91 9.99 19.26
CA ASN A 38 12.06 9.11 19.39
C ASN A 38 11.91 7.78 18.62
N VAL A 39 10.74 7.50 18.04
CA VAL A 39 10.44 6.26 17.32
C VAL A 39 10.81 6.44 15.85
N SER A 40 11.59 5.50 15.32
CA SER A 40 12.01 5.50 13.92
C SER A 40 12.03 4.09 13.34
N GLY A 41 11.96 3.98 12.01
CA GLY A 41 12.05 2.70 11.32
C GLY A 41 11.12 2.60 10.12
N HIS A 42 10.79 1.38 9.70
CA HIS A 42 9.95 1.17 8.54
C HIS A 42 9.12 -0.12 8.61
N VAL A 43 8.06 -0.16 7.82
CA VAL A 43 7.22 -1.32 7.54
C VAL A 43 7.07 -1.47 6.02
N MET A 44 7.37 -2.64 5.51
CA MET A 44 7.20 -3.06 4.12
C MET A 44 5.99 -3.97 3.96
N PHE A 45 5.33 -3.84 2.82
CA PHE A 45 4.21 -4.63 2.37
C PHE A 45 4.61 -5.27 1.04
N HIS A 46 4.42 -6.58 0.93
CA HIS A 46 4.65 -7.32 -0.31
C HIS A 46 3.41 -8.13 -0.66
N GLN A 47 2.78 -7.80 -1.78
CA GLN A 47 1.66 -8.55 -2.34
C GLN A 47 2.20 -9.64 -3.28
N SER A 48 2.02 -10.89 -2.88
CA SER A 48 2.27 -12.04 -3.72
C SER A 48 1.27 -12.12 -4.89
N THR A 49 1.62 -12.87 -5.94
CA THR A 49 0.76 -13.08 -7.12
C THR A 49 -0.62 -13.67 -6.79
N GLY A 50 -0.76 -14.39 -5.67
CA GLY A 50 -2.03 -14.92 -5.18
C GLY A 50 -2.90 -13.91 -4.41
N GLY A 51 -2.48 -12.65 -4.32
CA GLY A 51 -3.22 -11.59 -3.64
C GLY A 51 -2.94 -11.46 -2.13
N ASN A 52 -2.23 -12.43 -1.53
CA ASN A 52 -1.83 -12.37 -0.13
C ASN A 52 -0.76 -11.30 0.08
N VAL A 53 -0.94 -10.45 1.10
CA VAL A 53 0.00 -9.41 1.51
C VAL A 53 0.79 -9.87 2.73
N THR A 54 2.12 -9.90 2.60
CA THR A 54 3.03 -10.06 3.73
C THR A 54 3.47 -8.70 4.22
N VAL A 55 3.44 -8.48 5.52
CA VAL A 55 3.91 -7.24 6.14
C VAL A 55 5.10 -7.55 7.04
N GLN A 56 6.18 -6.77 6.92
CA GLN A 56 7.45 -6.97 7.64
C GLN A 56 8.06 -5.61 7.96
N GLY A 57 8.76 -5.47 9.08
CA GLY A 57 9.33 -4.17 9.42
C GLY A 57 10.15 -4.18 10.70
N ASN A 58 10.85 -3.09 10.92
CA ASN A 58 11.59 -2.85 12.15
C ASN A 58 11.37 -1.40 12.62
N LEU A 59 11.00 -1.25 13.89
CA LEU A 59 10.81 0.05 14.53
C LEU A 59 11.68 0.15 15.79
N THR A 60 12.54 1.14 15.91
CA THR A 60 13.38 1.32 17.08
C THR A 60 12.72 2.26 18.10
N ASN A 61 13.08 2.10 19.37
CA ASN A 61 12.65 2.96 20.49
C ASN A 61 11.14 3.01 20.78
N LEU A 62 10.34 2.04 20.29
CA LEU A 62 8.98 1.86 20.81
C LEU A 62 9.04 1.41 22.28
N PRO A 63 8.22 2.00 23.17
CA PRO A 63 8.12 1.56 24.56
C PRO A 63 7.84 0.06 24.67
N LYS A 64 8.33 -0.58 25.74
CA LYS A 64 8.03 -2.01 25.99
C LYS A 64 6.52 -2.19 26.16
N GLY A 65 5.93 -3.13 25.42
CA GLY A 65 4.49 -3.41 25.48
C GLY A 65 3.92 -3.99 24.19
N LYS A 66 2.60 -4.14 24.18
CA LYS A 66 1.82 -4.41 22.97
C LYS A 66 1.39 -3.08 22.38
N HIS A 67 1.57 -2.91 21.08
CA HIS A 67 1.13 -1.72 20.35
C HIS A 67 0.13 -2.09 19.27
N GLY A 68 -0.94 -1.31 19.15
CA GLY A 68 -1.86 -1.40 18.02
C GLY A 68 -1.17 -0.95 16.74
N PHE A 69 -1.51 -1.57 15.61
CA PHE A 69 -0.96 -1.23 14.31
C PHE A 69 -2.07 -1.28 13.28
N HIS A 70 -2.34 -0.14 12.63
CA HIS A 70 -3.50 0.06 11.77
C HIS A 70 -3.08 0.83 10.52
N VAL A 71 -3.72 0.57 9.39
CA VAL A 71 -3.69 1.48 8.24
C VAL A 71 -4.85 2.44 8.38
N HIS A 72 -4.56 3.74 8.32
CA HIS A 72 -5.57 4.79 8.37
C HIS A 72 -6.07 5.12 6.97
N GLN A 73 -7.24 5.75 6.89
CA GLN A 73 -7.93 6.01 5.63
C GLN A 73 -7.14 6.93 4.69
N TYR A 74 -6.39 7.89 5.25
CA TYR A 74 -5.67 8.90 4.47
C TYR A 74 -4.17 8.86 4.76
N GLY A 75 -3.38 9.18 3.73
CA GLY A 75 -1.94 9.46 3.84
C GLY A 75 -1.63 10.93 4.13
N ASP A 76 -2.57 11.67 4.73
CA ASP A 76 -2.39 13.09 5.05
C ASP A 76 -1.64 13.26 6.37
N LEU A 77 -0.49 13.93 6.29
CA LEU A 77 0.39 14.25 7.42
C LEU A 77 0.43 15.75 7.74
N SER A 78 -0.47 16.56 7.15
CA SER A 78 -0.54 18.02 7.31
C SER A 78 -0.62 18.49 8.78
N ASN A 79 -1.29 17.71 9.63
CA ASN A 79 -1.35 17.90 11.08
C ASN A 79 -0.86 16.66 11.84
N GLY A 80 0.23 16.05 11.33
CA GLY A 80 0.76 14.80 11.85
C GLY A 80 -0.26 13.66 11.76
N CYS A 81 -0.22 12.73 12.74
CA CYS A 81 -1.09 11.55 12.73
C CYS A 81 -2.59 11.89 12.84
N ALA A 82 -2.95 13.07 13.35
CA ALA A 82 -4.35 13.46 13.52
C ALA A 82 -5.10 13.62 12.18
N SER A 83 -4.40 14.03 11.11
CA SER A 83 -4.98 14.19 9.77
C SER A 83 -5.18 12.87 9.02
N THR A 84 -4.63 11.75 9.49
CA THR A 84 -4.71 10.45 8.79
C THR A 84 -6.13 9.86 8.80
N GLY A 85 -7.03 10.40 9.62
CA GLY A 85 -8.43 10.00 9.69
C GLY A 85 -8.64 8.69 10.48
N PRO A 86 -9.81 8.05 10.33
CA PRO A 86 -10.12 6.78 11.01
C PRO A 86 -9.33 5.62 10.42
N HIS A 87 -9.50 4.41 10.99
CA HIS A 87 -9.01 3.19 10.35
C HIS A 87 -9.59 3.06 8.94
N PHE A 88 -8.78 2.57 8.00
CA PHE A 88 -9.27 2.24 6.68
C PHE A 88 -10.30 1.10 6.78
N ASN A 89 -11.56 1.42 6.48
CA ASN A 89 -12.69 0.53 6.60
C ASN A 89 -13.63 0.66 5.38
N PRO A 90 -13.21 0.19 4.20
CA PRO A 90 -13.97 0.35 2.97
C PRO A 90 -15.32 -0.40 2.96
N TYR A 91 -15.57 -1.25 3.97
CA TYR A 91 -16.79 -2.05 4.07
C TYR A 91 -17.67 -1.68 5.28
N GLY A 92 -17.31 -0.64 6.04
CA GLY A 92 -18.13 -0.14 7.16
C GLY A 92 -18.37 -1.14 8.29
N MET A 93 -17.42 -2.05 8.53
CA MET A 93 -17.56 -3.11 9.52
C MET A 93 -17.24 -2.61 10.94
N ASN A 94 -17.70 -3.33 11.97
CA ASN A 94 -17.36 -3.03 13.37
C ASN A 94 -15.86 -3.21 13.66
N HIS A 95 -15.35 -2.61 14.74
CA HIS A 95 -13.97 -2.79 15.15
C HIS A 95 -13.73 -4.11 15.91
N GLY A 96 -12.87 -5.00 15.40
CA GLY A 96 -12.38 -6.21 16.08
C GLY A 96 -10.89 -6.51 15.82
N GLY A 97 -10.35 -7.60 16.35
CA GLY A 97 -8.95 -7.99 16.18
C GLY A 97 -8.68 -8.84 14.92
N PRO A 98 -7.41 -9.15 14.59
CA PRO A 98 -7.04 -9.90 13.38
C PRO A 98 -7.61 -11.33 13.30
N THR A 99 -8.00 -11.90 14.45
CA THR A 99 -8.58 -13.25 14.57
C THR A 99 -10.08 -13.22 14.86
N ALA A 100 -10.72 -12.04 14.82
CA ALA A 100 -12.16 -11.96 14.97
C ALA A 100 -12.83 -12.67 13.78
N TYR A 101 -13.77 -13.58 14.09
CA TYR A 101 -14.47 -14.40 13.09
C TYR A 101 -15.33 -13.55 12.15
N ASP A 102 -15.82 -12.41 12.64
CA ASP A 102 -16.39 -11.35 11.84
C ASP A 102 -15.25 -10.48 11.26
N ARG A 103 -15.21 -10.33 9.92
CA ARG A 103 -14.19 -9.59 9.15
C ARG A 103 -14.30 -8.09 9.41
N SER A 104 -13.96 -7.73 10.63
CA SER A 104 -14.12 -6.44 11.28
C SER A 104 -13.00 -5.48 10.86
N GLU A 105 -13.30 -4.62 9.89
CA GLU A 105 -12.47 -3.61 9.21
C GLU A 105 -11.27 -4.18 8.44
N ASN A 106 -11.32 -4.10 7.11
CA ASN A 106 -10.22 -4.48 6.24
C ASN A 106 -9.11 -3.42 6.22
N ALA A 107 -8.28 -3.39 7.27
CA ALA A 107 -6.83 -3.09 7.22
C ALA A 107 -6.17 -3.18 8.62
N LYS A 108 -6.56 -4.19 9.38
CA LYS A 108 -5.89 -4.47 10.66
C LYS A 108 -4.75 -5.42 10.43
N LEU A 109 -3.58 -4.92 10.78
CA LEU A 109 -2.36 -5.70 10.82
C LEU A 109 -2.08 -6.03 12.29
N ARG A 110 -1.46 -7.18 12.54
CA ARG A 110 -1.40 -7.79 13.87
C ARG A 110 -0.73 -6.86 14.91
N THR A 111 -0.96 -7.15 16.21
CA THR A 111 -0.26 -6.45 17.30
C THR A 111 1.26 -6.59 17.13
N LEU A 112 1.97 -5.45 17.13
CA LEU A 112 3.44 -5.46 17.14
C LEU A 112 3.91 -5.78 18.56
N ARG A 113 4.74 -6.84 18.70
CA ARG A 113 5.37 -7.21 19.98
C ARG A 113 6.89 -7.24 19.84
N ASN A 114 7.55 -6.51 20.72
CA ASN A 114 8.99 -6.57 20.91
C ASN A 114 9.35 -7.93 21.57
N ARG A 115 10.09 -8.81 20.88
CA ARG A 115 10.51 -10.11 21.43
C ARG A 115 11.93 -10.05 22.04
N LYS A 116 12.83 -9.26 21.46
CA LYS A 116 14.17 -8.84 21.92
C LYS A 116 14.50 -7.53 21.18
N GLU A 117 15.40 -6.71 21.71
CA GLU A 117 15.67 -5.35 21.21
C GLU A 117 15.70 -5.27 19.67
N ASN A 118 14.83 -4.45 19.10
CA ASN A 118 14.71 -4.14 17.67
C ASN A 118 14.31 -5.32 16.75
N LEU A 119 13.65 -6.36 17.28
CA LEU A 119 13.00 -7.40 16.47
C LEU A 119 11.50 -7.49 16.78
N TRP A 120 10.70 -7.05 15.82
CA TRP A 120 9.24 -7.05 15.87
C TRP A 120 8.70 -8.21 15.06
N GLN A 121 7.90 -9.04 15.71
CA GLN A 121 7.28 -10.19 15.04
C GLN A 121 5.76 -10.04 15.08
N TRP A 122 5.17 -10.26 13.91
CA TRP A 122 3.73 -10.35 13.71
C TRP A 122 3.20 -11.59 14.43
N LYS A 123 2.23 -11.40 15.34
CA LYS A 123 1.53 -12.51 16.01
C LYS A 123 0.14 -12.72 15.47
#